data_AF-A0A9W4WNE9-F1
#
_entry.id   AF-A0A9W4WNE9-F1
#
_cell.length_a   1.000
_cell.length_b   1.000
_cell.length_c   1.000
_cell.angle_alpha   90.00
_cell.angle_beta   90.00
_cell.angle_gamma   90.00
#
_symmetry.space_group_name_H-M   'P 1'
#
loop_
_entity.id
_entity.type
_entity.pdbx_description
1 polymer ?
#
loop_
_entity_poly.entity_id
_entity_poly.type
_entity_poly.pdbx_seq_one_letter_code
_entity_poly.pdbx_strand_id
1 'polypeptide(L)'
;MPIVLGLGAGFAAWQGVFALTGGRLWINRADRPDEEEFDSKMAMRAARRRPIEETIAEIGEGRGIRPPGYEERRRERLKEKYGVEINPVKATVE
;
A
#
# COMPACT_ATOMS: atom_id res chain seq x y z
N MET A 1 -31.00 -14.49 -21.42
CA MET A 1 -30.06 -13.36 -21.26
C MET A 1 -29.08 -13.43 -20.08
N PRO A 2 -29.34 -14.09 -18.92
CA PRO A 2 -28.36 -14.06 -17.81
C PRO A 2 -27.08 -14.85 -18.11
N ILE A 3 -27.19 -15.92 -18.89
CA ILE A 3 -26.04 -16.76 -19.30
C ILE A 3 -25.03 -15.96 -20.13
N VAL A 4 -25.51 -15.14 -21.08
CA VAL A 4 -24.65 -14.31 -21.93
C VAL A 4 -23.92 -13.24 -21.10
N LEU A 5 -24.61 -12.62 -20.15
CA LEU A 5 -24.01 -11.64 -19.24
C LEU A 5 -22.98 -12.29 -18.31
N GLY A 6 -23.28 -13.48 -17.76
CA GLY A 6 -22.36 -14.19 -16.87
C GLY A 6 -21.08 -14.64 -17.58
N LEU A 7 -21.22 -15.23 -18.78
CA LEU A 7 -20.08 -15.63 -19.59
C LEU A 7 -19.27 -14.43 -20.08
N GLY A 8 -19.94 -13.35 -20.50
CA GLY A 8 -19.29 -12.11 -20.91
C GLY A 8 -18.51 -11.45 -19.78
N ALA A 9 -19.11 -11.30 -18.60
CA ALA A 9 -18.46 -10.72 -17.43
C ALA A 9 -17.30 -11.58 -16.92
N GLY A 10 -17.47 -12.91 -16.88
CA GLY A 10 -16.43 -13.84 -16.48
C GLY A 10 -15.22 -13.81 -17.43
N PHE A 11 -15.47 -13.82 -18.74
CA PHE A 11 -14.41 -13.74 -19.74
C PHE A 11 -13.70 -12.37 -19.73
N ALA A 12 -14.45 -11.27 -19.54
CA ALA A 12 -13.88 -9.94 -19.41
C ALA A 12 -12.98 -9.83 -18.17
N ALA A 13 -13.40 -10.38 -17.02
CA ALA A 13 -12.58 -10.43 -15.81
C ALA A 13 -11.30 -11.25 -16.04
N TRP A 14 -11.42 -12.42 -16.66
CA TRP A 14 -10.27 -13.26 -17.01
C TRP A 14 -9.26 -12.52 -17.91
N GLN A 15 -9.75 -11.90 -18.98
CA GLN A 15 -8.90 -11.12 -19.89
C GLN A 15 -8.29 -9.90 -19.19
N GLY A 16 -9.03 -9.26 -18.29
CA GLY A 16 -8.52 -8.16 -17.47
C GLY A 16 -7.35 -8.59 -16.57
N VAL A 17 -7.46 -9.75 -15.92
CA VAL A 17 -6.36 -10.33 -15.13
C VAL A 17 -5.18 -10.67 -16.02
N PHE A 18 -5.42 -11.32 -17.17
CA PHE A 18 -4.35 -11.67 -18.11
C PHE A 18 -3.58 -10.44 -18.59
N ALA A 19 -4.28 -9.37 -18.96
CA ALA A 19 -3.67 -8.11 -19.35
C ALA A 19 -2.90 -7.44 -18.20
N LEU A 20 -3.47 -7.41 -16.99
CA LEU A 20 -2.82 -6.85 -15.80
C LEU A 20 -1.51 -7.58 -15.47
N THR A 21 -1.46 -8.91 -15.66
CA THR A 21 -0.27 -9.73 -15.42
C THR A 21 0.78 -9.67 -16.54
N GLY A 22 0.56 -8.86 -17.58
CA GLY A 22 1.52 -8.65 -18.67
C GLY A 22 1.28 -9.49 -19.92
N GLY A 23 0.13 -10.16 -20.05
CA GLY A 23 -0.35 -10.72 -21.32
C GLY A 23 0.51 -11.82 -21.94
N ARG A 24 1.35 -12.49 -21.14
CA ARG A 24 2.26 -13.55 -21.60
C ARG A 24 1.96 -14.85 -20.86
N LEU A 25 1.83 -15.95 -21.59
CA LEU A 25 1.60 -17.29 -21.02
C LEU A 25 2.89 -17.96 -20.55
N TRP A 26 4.04 -17.50 -21.06
CA TRP A 26 5.35 -18.08 -20.76
C TRP A 26 6.33 -16.95 -20.42
N ILE A 27 7.10 -17.14 -19.36
CA ILE A 27 8.20 -16.26 -18.99
C ILE A 27 9.41 -16.69 -19.82
N ASN A 28 9.71 -15.96 -20.89
CA ASN A 28 10.93 -16.20 -21.64
C ASN A 28 12.12 -15.58 -20.89
N ARG A 29 12.95 -16.40 -20.26
CA ARG A 29 14.16 -15.91 -19.55
C ARG A 29 15.16 -15.27 -20.52
N ALA A 30 15.10 -15.61 -21.82
CA ALA A 30 15.94 -15.00 -22.85
C ALA A 30 15.63 -13.51 -23.11
N ASP A 31 14.44 -13.03 -22.73
CA ASP A 31 14.03 -11.63 -22.95
C ASP A 31 14.48 -10.70 -21.80
N ARG A 32 15.05 -11.23 -20.71
CA ARG A 32 15.54 -10.43 -19.57
C ARG A 32 17.07 -10.39 -19.58
N PRO A 33 17.71 -9.28 -19.99
CA PRO A 33 19.15 -9.14 -19.85
C PRO A 33 19.56 -9.24 -18.38
N ASP A 34 20.74 -9.79 -18.09
CA ASP A 34 21.23 -10.01 -16.72
C ASP A 34 21.26 -8.72 -15.86
N GLU A 35 21.32 -7.56 -16.51
CA GLU A 35 21.19 -6.23 -15.89
C GLU A 35 19.84 -6.04 -15.18
N GLU A 36 18.72 -6.50 -15.77
CA GLU A 36 17.39 -6.45 -15.15
C GLU A 36 17.32 -7.30 -13.88
N GLU A 37 18.03 -8.44 -13.83
CA GLU A 37 18.07 -9.28 -12.65
C GLU A 37 18.82 -8.63 -11.49
N PHE A 38 19.91 -7.94 -11.77
CA PHE A 38 20.69 -7.22 -10.77
C PHE A 38 19.87 -6.07 -10.17
N ASP A 39 19.27 -5.24 -11.02
CA ASP A 39 18.46 -4.09 -10.59
C ASP A 39 17.23 -4.54 -9.79
N SER A 40 16.57 -5.63 -10.21
CA SER A 40 15.46 -6.22 -9.46
C SER A 40 15.89 -6.67 -8.06
N LYS A 41 17.05 -7.34 -7.96
CA LYS A 41 17.59 -7.79 -6.67
C LYS A 41 18.01 -6.60 -5.80
N MET A 42 18.54 -5.53 -6.39
CA MET A 42 18.89 -4.30 -5.67
C MET A 42 17.64 -3.56 -5.17
N ALA A 43 16.60 -3.45 -5.98
CA ALA A 43 15.32 -2.87 -5.58
C ALA A 43 14.68 -3.65 -4.41
N MET A 44 14.69 -4.98 -4.45
CA MET A 44 14.21 -5.82 -3.34
C MET A 44 15.01 -5.60 -2.05
N ARG A 45 16.33 -5.39 -2.15
CA ARG A 45 17.18 -5.10 -0.99
C ARG A 45 16.94 -3.70 -0.43
N ALA A 46 16.76 -2.71 -1.30
CA ALA A 46 16.42 -1.34 -0.92
C ALA A 46 15.07 -1.28 -0.16
N ALA A 47 14.09 -2.08 -0.59
CA ALA A 47 12.77 -2.15 0.05
C ALA A 47 12.77 -2.78 1.47
N ARG A 48 13.87 -3.40 1.93
CA ARG A 48 13.94 -4.04 3.26
C ARG A 48 13.75 -3.04 4.41
N ARG A 49 14.20 -1.79 4.24
CA ARG A 49 14.03 -0.70 5.21
C ARG A 49 13.70 0.58 4.47
N ARG A 50 12.41 0.85 4.32
CA ARG A 50 11.93 2.11 3.72
C ARG A 50 11.88 3.23 4.76
N PRO A 51 12.20 4.47 4.39
CA PRO A 51 12.00 5.61 5.26
C PRO A 51 10.51 5.77 5.62
N ILE A 52 10.24 6.19 6.86
CA ILE A 52 8.86 6.30 7.37
C ILE A 52 8.05 7.36 6.62
N GLU A 53 8.71 8.42 6.12
CA GLU A 53 8.11 9.50 5.33
C GLU A 53 7.47 8.99 4.03
N GLU A 54 8.14 8.08 3.33
CA GLU A 54 7.64 7.45 2.10
C GLU A 54 6.38 6.60 2.39
N THR A 55 6.39 5.89 3.52
CA THR A 55 5.24 5.09 3.95
C THR A 55 4.03 5.97 4.30
N ILE A 56 4.28 7.15 4.89
CA ILE A 56 3.22 8.13 5.21
C ILE A 56 2.63 8.72 3.94
N ALA A 57 3.45 9.03 2.94
CA ALA A 57 2.98 9.58 1.67
C ALA A 57 2.09 8.59 0.90
N GLU A 58 2.43 7.29 0.91
CA GLU A 58 1.69 6.27 0.17
C GLU A 58 0.43 5.75 0.89
N ILE A 59 0.54 5.43 2.17
CA ILE A 59 -0.52 4.73 2.94
C ILE A 59 -1.35 5.72 3.77
N GLY A 60 -0.80 6.88 4.10
CA GLY A 60 -1.39 7.85 5.01
C GLY A 60 -1.23 7.48 6.49
N GLU A 61 -1.66 8.40 7.35
CA GLU A 61 -1.64 8.18 8.81
C GLU A 61 -2.81 7.30 9.26
N GLY A 62 -2.54 6.22 10.00
CA GLY A 62 -3.58 5.32 10.50
C GLY A 62 -3.12 3.88 10.69
N ARG A 63 -4.01 3.03 11.25
CA ARG A 63 -3.81 1.56 11.37
C ARG A 63 -2.47 1.13 12.00
N GLY A 64 -1.98 1.90 12.98
CA GLY A 64 -0.72 1.61 13.70
C GLY A 64 0.50 2.39 13.22
N ILE A 65 0.40 3.10 12.09
CA ILE A 65 1.45 4.02 11.61
C ILE A 65 1.24 5.37 12.29
N ARG A 66 2.15 5.73 13.20
CA ARG A 66 2.11 7.00 13.94
C ARG A 66 3.38 7.79 13.66
N PRO A 67 3.32 8.82 12.79
CA PRO A 67 4.42 9.75 12.66
C PRO A 67 4.67 10.55 13.94
N PRO A 68 5.86 11.16 14.08
CA PRO A 68 6.06 12.21 15.08
C PRO A 68 4.98 13.31 14.95
N GLY A 69 4.41 13.73 16.08
CA GLY A 69 3.30 14.71 16.13
C GLY A 69 1.91 14.15 15.81
N TYR A 70 1.74 12.84 15.61
CA TYR A 70 0.43 12.22 15.36
C TYR A 70 -0.58 12.45 16.50
N GLU A 71 -0.11 12.46 17.75
CA GLU A 71 -0.98 12.64 18.92
C GLU A 71 -1.60 14.04 18.99
N GLU A 72 -0.85 15.06 18.59
CA GLU A 72 -1.29 16.46 18.54
C GLU A 72 -2.34 16.64 17.45
N ARG A 73 -2.06 16.16 16.23
CA ARG A 73 -3.03 16.17 15.11
C ARG A 73 -4.27 15.35 15.43
N ARG A 74 -4.12 14.22 16.12
CA ARG A 74 -5.26 13.41 16.59
C ARG A 74 -6.09 14.19 17.62
N ARG A 75 -5.47 14.95 18.51
CA ARG A 75 -6.17 15.78 19.50
C ARG A 75 -6.99 16.88 18.82
N GLU A 76 -6.43 17.57 17.84
CA GLU A 76 -7.15 18.58 17.04
C GLU A 76 -8.36 17.97 16.35
N ARG A 77 -8.19 16.83 15.66
CA ARG A 77 -9.30 16.10 15.00
C ARG A 77 -10.37 15.65 15.99
N LEU A 78 -9.99 15.20 17.18
CA LEU A 78 -10.93 14.73 18.21
C LEU A 78 -11.66 15.89 18.89
N LYS A 79 -10.99 17.01 19.10
CA LYS A 79 -11.59 18.25 19.61
C LYS A 79 -12.60 18.81 18.61
N GLU A 80 -12.27 18.86 17.32
CA GLU A 80 -13.18 19.33 16.26
C GLU A 80 -14.40 18.41 16.13
N LYS A 81 -14.20 17.08 16.12
CA LYS A 81 -15.27 16.13 15.87
C LYS A 81 -16.21 15.89 17.06
N TYR A 82 -15.69 15.96 18.29
CA TYR A 82 -16.43 15.55 19.49
C TYR A 82 -16.47 16.60 20.59
N GLY A 83 -15.78 17.73 20.44
CA GLY A 83 -15.73 18.78 21.47
C GLY A 83 -14.99 18.36 22.75
N VAL A 84 -14.31 17.22 22.76
CA VAL A 84 -13.61 16.68 23.94
C VAL A 84 -12.13 17.07 23.87
N GLU A 85 -11.66 17.81 24.87
CA GLU A 85 -10.23 18.09 25.04
C GLU A 85 -9.55 16.92 25.75
N ILE A 86 -8.72 16.18 25.00
CA ILE A 86 -7.94 15.07 25.56
C ILE A 86 -6.66 15.64 26.16
N ASN A 87 -6.60 15.69 27.49
CA ASN A 87 -5.38 16.04 28.20
C ASN A 87 -4.40 14.86 28.18
N PRO A 88 -3.12 15.07 27.81
CA PRO A 88 -2.13 14.00 27.87
C PRO A 88 -1.84 13.69 29.34
N VAL A 89 -2.29 12.52 29.80
CA VAL A 89 -1.81 11.98 31.07
C VAL A 89 -0.38 11.51 30.80
N LYS A 90 0.61 12.19 31.38
CA LYS A 90 2.00 11.71 31.39
C LYS A 90 2.02 10.37 32.12
N ALA A 91 2.15 9.27 31.38
CA ALA A 91 2.46 7.97 31.94
C ALA A 91 3.97 7.89 32.24
N THR A 92 4.45 8.78 33.10
CA THR A 92 5.74 8.63 33.78
C THR A 92 5.42 8.45 35.24
N VAL A 93 5.50 7.20 35.69
CA VAL A 93 5.58 6.86 37.11
C VAL A 93 7.02 7.16 37.51
N GLU A 94 7.22 8.16 38.38
CA GLU A 94 8.45 8.28 39.19
C GLU A 94 8.57 7.08 40.13
#